data_AF-A0A7K9CWP9-F1
#
_entry.id   AF-A0A7K9CWP9-F1
#
_cell.length_a   1.000
_cell.length_b   1.000
_cell.length_c   1.000
_cell.angle_alpha   90.00
_cell.angle_beta   90.00
_cell.angle_gamma   90.00
#
_symmetry.space_group_name_H-M   'P 1'
#
loop_
_entity.id
_entity.type
_entity.pdbx_description
1 polymer ?
#
loop_
_entity_poly.entity_id
_entity_poly.type
_entity_poly.pdbx_seq_one_letter_code
_entity_poly.pdbx_strand_id
1 'polypeptide(L)' 'LAKHRRGHAAEKPHKCGECGKGFGLSAALLRHQRSHRGAGKPFQCGDCGKSFAWSSHLDRHRRIHMG' A
#
# COMPACT_ATOMS: atom_id res chain seq x y z
N LEU A 1 0.78 -26.50 -17.29
CA LEU A 1 -0.12 -25.83 -16.33
C LEU A 1 0.31 -26.16 -14.89
N ALA A 2 1.44 -25.62 -14.45
CA ALA A 2 2.07 -26.03 -13.21
C ALA A 2 1.64 -25.15 -12.03
N LYS A 3 1.04 -25.80 -11.04
CA LYS A 3 0.87 -25.37 -9.64
C LYS A 3 -0.27 -24.41 -9.33
N HIS A 4 -1.49 -24.91 -9.52
CA HIS A 4 -2.63 -24.52 -8.67
C HIS A 4 -2.62 -25.31 -7.34
N ARG A 5 -1.54 -25.19 -6.57
CA ARG A 5 -1.45 -25.70 -5.18
C ARG A 5 -0.68 -24.68 -4.34
N ARG A 6 -1.39 -23.78 -3.67
CA ARG A 6 -0.91 -23.09 -2.46
C ARG A 6 -2.11 -22.61 -1.65
N GLY A 7 -2.89 -23.57 -1.17
CA GLY A 7 -3.72 -23.33 0.00
C GLY A 7 -2.84 -23.25 1.25
N HIS A 8 -3.13 -22.28 2.12
CA HIS A 8 -2.98 -22.36 3.58
C HIS A 8 -1.60 -22.49 4.23
N ALA A 9 -0.58 -21.82 3.70
CA ALA A 9 0.53 -21.34 4.52
C ALA A 9 1.09 -20.09 3.87
N ALA A 10 0.50 -18.92 4.18
CA ALA A 10 1.15 -17.66 3.88
C ALA A 10 2.31 -17.52 4.87
N GLU A 11 3.36 -18.30 4.66
CA GLU A 11 4.69 -18.03 5.21
C GLU A 11 5.08 -16.68 4.65
N LYS A 12 4.71 -15.67 5.41
CA LYS A 12 4.94 -14.26 5.15
C LYS A 12 6.19 -13.95 5.96
N PRO A 13 7.41 -14.14 5.40
CA PRO A 13 8.65 -13.97 6.14
C PRO A 13 8.79 -12.54 6.68
N HIS A 14 8.11 -11.59 6.05
CA HIS A 14 8.16 -10.19 6.42
C HIS A 14 6.93 -9.81 7.26
N LYS A 15 7.04 -9.92 8.58
CA LYS A 15 6.00 -9.49 9.53
C LYS A 15 6.23 -8.04 9.99
N CYS A 16 5.14 -7.30 10.14
CA CYS A 16 5.17 -5.99 10.75
C CYS A 16 5.33 -6.12 12.26
N GLY A 17 6.35 -5.47 12.82
CA GLY A 17 6.57 -5.44 14.28
C GLY A 17 5.49 -4.66 15.05
N GLU A 18 4.81 -3.71 14.41
CA GLU A 18 3.82 -2.85 15.12
C GLU A 18 2.42 -3.47 15.20
N CYS A 19 2.02 -4.30 14.24
CA CYS A 19 0.67 -4.90 14.20
C CYS A 19 0.64 -6.39 13.89
N GLY A 20 1.81 -7.05 13.78
CA GLY A 20 1.94 -8.48 13.49
C GLY A 20 1.57 -8.90 12.06
N LYS A 21 1.15 -7.96 11.20
CA LYS A 21 0.66 -8.29 9.85
C LYS A 21 1.80 -8.81 8.96
N GLY A 22 1.62 -9.99 8.39
CA GLY A 22 2.60 -10.60 7.49
C GLY A 22 2.47 -10.18 6.03
N PHE A 23 3.61 -10.07 5.35
CA PHE A 23 3.76 -9.80 3.92
C PHE A 23 4.71 -10.81 3.28
N GLY A 24 4.42 -11.18 2.03
CA GLY A 24 5.28 -12.10 1.24
C GLY A 24 6.49 -11.40 0.60
N LEU A 25 6.53 -10.07 0.62
CA LEU A 25 7.57 -9.26 0.01
C LEU A 25 8.02 -8.16 0.99
N SER A 26 9.34 -7.92 1.08
CA SER A 26 9.92 -6.87 1.92
C SER A 26 9.43 -5.47 1.52
N ALA A 27 9.31 -5.19 0.22
CA ALA A 27 8.77 -3.93 -0.29
C ALA A 27 7.32 -3.67 0.17
N ALA A 28 6.51 -4.73 0.29
CA ALA A 28 5.14 -4.61 0.78
C ALA A 28 5.10 -4.31 2.29
N LEU A 29 6.00 -4.93 3.08
CA LEU A 29 6.18 -4.61 4.49
C LEU A 29 6.65 -3.15 4.69
N LEU A 30 7.64 -2.68 3.94
CA LEU A 30 8.15 -1.30 4.03
C LEU A 30 7.08 -0.25 3.64
N ARG A 31 6.26 -0.54 2.63
CA ARG A 31 5.09 0.30 2.29
C ARG A 31 4.06 0.30 3.41
N HIS A 32 3.83 -0.85 4.04
CA HIS A 32 2.90 -0.95 5.15
C HIS A 32 3.41 -0.23 6.40
N GLN A 33 4.69 -0.31 6.75
CA GLN A 33 5.24 0.42 7.90
C GLN A 33 5.06 1.94 7.75
N ARG A 34 5.09 2.46 6.53
CA ARG A 34 4.76 3.88 6.26
C ARG A 34 3.32 4.26 6.58
N SER A 35 2.38 3.32 6.60
CA SER A 35 1.00 3.60 7.03
C SER A 35 0.88 3.80 8.54
N HIS A 36 1.72 3.13 9.33
CA HIS A 36 1.71 3.29 10.81
C HIS A 36 2.27 4.63 11.24
N ARG A 37 3.37 5.05 10.60
CA ARG A 37 3.97 6.36 10.85
C ARG A 37 3.13 7.53 10.32
N GLY A 38 1.95 7.24 9.76
CA GLY A 38 1.08 8.24 9.13
C GLY A 38 1.84 9.10 8.13
N ALA A 39 2.78 8.51 7.37
CA ALA A 39 3.74 9.23 6.54
C ALA A 39 2.98 10.30 5.75
N GLY A 40 3.21 11.57 6.15
CA GLY A 40 2.41 12.71 5.74
C GLY A 40 2.26 12.65 4.24
N LYS A 41 1.05 12.32 3.81
CA LYS A 41 0.69 12.04 2.42
C LYS A 41 1.15 13.23 1.58
N PRO A 42 2.34 13.20 0.96
CA PRO A 42 2.94 14.43 0.46
C PRO A 42 2.27 14.86 -0.84
N PHE A 43 1.48 13.96 -1.43
CA PHE A 43 0.76 14.19 -2.67
C PHE A 43 -0.68 14.56 -2.35
N GLN A 44 -0.94 15.86 -2.19
CA GLN A 44 -2.28 16.40 -1.99
C GLN A 44 -2.95 16.72 -3.34
N CYS A 45 -4.25 16.42 -3.45
CA CYS A 45 -5.08 16.85 -4.55
C CYS A 45 -5.50 18.31 -4.35
N GLY A 46 -5.21 19.16 -5.33
CA GLY A 46 -5.59 20.57 -5.32
C GLY A 46 -7.11 20.79 -5.35
N ASP A 47 -7.86 19.97 -6.09
CA ASP A 47 -9.31 20.15 -6.24
C ASP A 47 -10.13 19.83 -4.98
N CYS A 48 -9.71 18.87 -4.18
CA CYS A 48 -10.52 18.40 -3.03
C CYS A 48 -9.73 18.22 -1.72
N GLY A 49 -8.44 18.58 -1.69
CA GLY A 49 -7.59 18.48 -0.51
C GLY A 49 -7.22 17.05 -0.07
N LYS A 50 -7.69 16.01 -0.78
CA LYS A 50 -7.38 14.61 -0.44
C LYS A 50 -5.91 14.32 -0.64
N SER A 51 -5.28 13.73 0.36
CA SER A 51 -3.84 13.44 0.35
C SER A 51 -3.53 11.95 0.20
N PHE A 52 -2.56 11.65 -0.67
CA PHE A 52 -2.11 10.31 -1.05
C PHE A 52 -0.64 10.08 -0.66
N ALA A 53 -0.31 8.83 -0.34
CA ALA A 53 1.06 8.41 -0.03
C ALA A 53 1.94 8.26 -1.28
N TRP A 54 1.35 8.24 -2.47
CA TRP A 54 2.03 7.96 -3.74
C TRP A 54 1.50 8.86 -4.85
N SER A 55 2.40 9.39 -5.69
CA SER A 55 2.05 10.24 -6.83
C SER A 55 1.14 9.52 -7.83
N SER A 56 1.39 8.25 -8.10
CA SER A 56 0.55 7.44 -8.99
C SER A 56 -0.90 7.28 -8.50
N HIS A 57 -1.11 7.31 -7.18
CA HIS A 57 -2.45 7.29 -6.61
C HIS A 57 -3.15 8.65 -6.75
N LEU A 58 -2.42 9.76 -6.57
CA LEU A 58 -2.93 11.10 -6.80
C LEU A 58 -3.29 11.30 -8.29
N ASP A 59 -2.44 10.86 -9.21
CA ASP A 59 -2.66 10.97 -10.65
C ASP A 59 -3.95 10.24 -11.08
N ARG A 60 -4.10 8.98 -10.66
CA ARG A 60 -5.35 8.23 -10.87
C ARG A 60 -6.54 8.92 -10.23
N HIS A 61 -6.37 9.50 -9.05
CA HIS A 61 -7.45 10.22 -8.38
C HIS A 61 -7.88 11.47 -9.15
N ARG A 62 -6.96 12.26 -9.70
CA ARG A 62 -7.30 13.49 -10.45
C ARG A 62 -8.24 13.23 -11.62
N ARG A 63 -8.17 12.05 -12.24
CA ARG A 63 -9.09 11.65 -13.32
C ARG A 63 -10.57 11.64 -12.92
N ILE A 64 -10.90 11.53 -11.63
CA ILE A 64 -12.30 11.57 -11.19
C ILE A 64 -12.90 12.98 -11.21
N HIS A 65 -12.07 14.01 -11.15
CA HIS A 65 -12.51 15.41 -11.18
C HIS A 65 -12.67 15.94 -12.61
N MET A 66 -12.07 15.25 -13.58
CA MET A 66 -12.18 15.57 -15.00
C MET A 66 -13.39 14.88 -15.68
N GLY A 67 -14.31 14.33 -14.88
CA GLY A 67 -15.53 13.67 -15.34
C GLY A 67 -16.73 14.59 -15.31
#